data_AF-A0A7S0C962-F1
#
_entry.id   AF-A0A7S0C962-F1
#
_cell.length_a   1.000
_cell.length_b   1.000
_cell.length_c   1.000
_cell.angle_alpha   90.00
_cell.angle_beta   90.00
_cell.angle_gamma   90.00
#
_symmetry.space_group_name_H-M   'P 1'
#
loop_
_entity.id
_entity.type
_entity.pdbx_description
1 polymer ?
#
loop_
_entity_poly.entity_id
_entity_poly.type
_entity_poly.pdbx_seq_one_letter_code
_entity_poly.pdbx_strand_id
1 'polypeptide(L)'
;LAGLSKGSGDDHLLIDSEEHDSHHHPLTGGHLATQSLPPKWVDTVDNINSVLVEIKRLMSVLNTLHSNRLGSVFGRDLESKESEIESITAEITDCFRNA
;
A
#
# COMPACT_ATOMS: atom_id res chain seq x y z
N LEU A 1 57.44 -30.46 -16.28
CA LEU A 1 56.99 -29.70 -15.10
C LEU A 1 57.48 -30.43 -13.87
N ALA A 2 58.33 -29.75 -13.09
CA ALA A 2 58.83 -30.23 -11.80
C ALA A 2 57.69 -30.25 -10.76
N GLY A 3 57.74 -31.19 -9.83
CA GLY A 3 56.91 -31.22 -8.63
C GLY A 3 57.73 -31.82 -7.49
N LEU A 4 58.47 -30.95 -6.79
CA LEU A 4 59.22 -31.25 -5.56
C LEU A 4 58.35 -30.96 -4.32
N SER A 5 58.72 -31.64 -3.22
CA SER A 5 58.43 -31.34 -1.79
C SER A 5 57.07 -31.82 -1.25
N LYS A 6 56.92 -32.80 -0.35
CA LYS A 6 57.53 -33.16 0.96
C LYS A 6 56.84 -32.49 2.17
N GLY A 7 56.39 -33.33 3.13
CA GLY A 7 55.91 -33.01 4.49
C GLY A 7 54.64 -33.81 4.82
N SER A 8 54.65 -34.95 5.53
CA SER A 8 55.09 -35.24 6.91
C SER A 8 54.34 -34.40 7.94
N GLY A 9 53.57 -35.02 8.84
CA GLY A 9 53.08 -34.31 10.02
C GLY A 9 51.76 -34.77 10.65
N ASP A 10 51.76 -35.96 11.22
CA ASP A 10 51.37 -36.22 12.62
C ASP A 10 49.96 -35.87 13.13
N ASP A 11 49.32 -36.93 13.66
CA ASP A 11 48.13 -36.91 14.50
C ASP A 11 48.28 -35.99 15.73
N HIS A 12 47.22 -35.26 16.07
CA HIS A 12 46.97 -34.89 17.46
C HIS A 12 45.46 -34.75 17.74
N LEU A 13 44.96 -35.72 18.51
CA LEU A 13 43.74 -35.62 19.30
C LEU A 13 43.82 -34.42 20.23
N LEU A 14 42.80 -33.57 20.21
CA LEU A 14 42.42 -32.75 21.36
C LEU A 14 40.91 -32.90 21.56
N ILE A 15 40.57 -33.72 22.55
CA ILE A 15 39.34 -33.59 23.32
C ILE A 15 39.39 -32.19 23.93
N ASP A 16 38.42 -31.34 23.60
CA ASP A 16 37.98 -30.36 24.58
C ASP A 16 36.51 -30.59 24.88
N SER A 17 36.26 -30.87 26.15
CA SER A 17 34.94 -31.05 26.72
C SER A 17 34.43 -29.69 27.13
N GLU A 18 33.90 -28.92 26.18
CA GLU A 18 33.14 -27.71 26.53
C GLU A 18 31.66 -28.09 26.67
N GLU A 19 31.36 -28.46 27.90
CA GLU A 19 30.16 -28.11 28.68
C GLU A 19 28.94 -27.63 27.87
N HIS A 20 27.93 -28.48 27.91
CA HIS A 20 26.58 -28.29 27.38
C HIS A 20 25.88 -27.14 28.13
N ASP A 21 26.20 -25.88 27.81
CA ASP A 21 25.41 -24.75 28.29
C ASP A 21 24.07 -24.74 27.55
N SER A 22 23.13 -25.43 28.15
CA SER A 22 21.73 -25.40 27.78
C SER A 22 21.24 -23.98 28.00
N HIS A 23 21.38 -23.12 26.99
CA HIS A 23 20.70 -21.84 26.93
C HIS A 23 19.19 -22.09 26.86
N HIS A 24 18.61 -22.38 28.03
CA HIS A 24 17.19 -22.31 28.29
C HIS A 24 16.78 -20.86 28.11
N HIS A 25 16.40 -20.49 26.88
CA HIS A 25 15.67 -19.27 26.62
C HIS A 25 14.44 -19.25 27.54
N PRO A 26 14.28 -18.25 28.42
CA PRO A 26 13.12 -18.17 29.28
C PRO A 26 11.89 -17.89 28.40
N LEU A 27 11.10 -18.93 28.11
CA LEU A 27 9.74 -18.79 27.58
C LEU A 27 8.79 -18.38 28.71
N THR A 28 9.04 -17.24 29.34
CA THR A 28 8.14 -16.66 30.35
C THR A 28 8.26 -15.16 30.34
N GLY A 29 7.30 -14.48 29.74
CA GLY A 29 7.25 -13.02 29.79
C GLY A 29 6.16 -12.42 28.92
N GLY A 30 4.90 -12.69 29.27
CA GLY A 30 3.76 -11.84 28.92
C GLY A 30 3.56 -11.58 27.44
N HIS A 31 2.59 -12.29 26.86
CA HIS A 31 1.80 -11.78 25.74
C HIS A 31 1.01 -10.54 26.24
N LEU A 32 1.73 -9.44 26.55
CA LEU A 32 1.18 -8.11 26.40
C LEU A 32 0.87 -8.04 24.90
N ALA A 33 -0.36 -8.37 24.56
CA ALA A 33 -0.96 -8.02 23.30
C ALA A 33 -0.82 -6.50 23.20
N THR A 34 0.33 -6.06 22.69
CA THR A 34 0.52 -4.70 22.24
C THR A 34 -0.54 -4.53 21.20
N GLN A 35 -1.60 -3.80 21.56
CA GLN A 35 -2.54 -3.25 20.59
C GLN A 35 -1.72 -2.26 19.76
N SER A 36 -0.95 -2.81 18.82
CA SER A 36 -0.17 -2.04 17.88
C SER A 36 -1.19 -1.32 17.02
N LEU A 37 -1.09 0.01 17.00
CA LEU A 37 -1.82 0.80 16.02
C LEU A 37 -1.56 0.22 14.62
N PRO A 38 -2.57 0.23 13.75
CA PRO A 38 -2.38 -0.20 12.38
C PRO A 38 -1.24 0.61 11.74
N PRO A 39 -0.48 0.00 10.82
CA PRO A 39 0.55 0.74 10.10
C PRO A 39 -0.06 1.94 9.36
N LYS A 40 0.70 3.06 9.28
CA LYS A 40 0.26 4.31 8.63
C LYS A 40 -0.24 4.15 7.19
N TRP A 41 0.18 3.10 6.48
CA TRP A 41 -0.30 2.85 5.12
C TRP A 41 -1.81 2.56 5.09
N VAL A 42 -2.38 2.05 6.19
CA VAL A 42 -3.82 1.79 6.32
C VAL A 42 -4.61 3.09 6.17
N ASP A 43 -4.19 4.15 6.86
CA ASP A 43 -4.81 5.48 6.74
C ASP A 43 -4.73 6.02 5.31
N THR A 44 -3.62 5.77 4.61
CA THR A 44 -3.45 6.16 3.20
C THR A 44 -4.39 5.38 2.29
N VAL A 45 -4.55 4.07 2.51
CA VAL A 45 -5.49 3.23 1.75
C VAL A 45 -6.93 3.67 1.99
N ASP A 46 -7.28 3.98 3.23
CA ASP A 46 -8.62 4.47 3.58
C ASP A 46 -8.90 5.83 2.92
N ASN A 47 -7.93 6.74 2.89
CA ASN A 47 -8.05 8.01 2.17
C ASN A 47 -8.26 7.80 0.66
N ILE A 48 -7.44 6.97 0.02
CA ILE A 48 -7.57 6.66 -1.41
C ILE A 48 -8.95 6.04 -1.70
N ASN A 49 -9.40 5.11 -0.87
CA ASN A 49 -10.71 4.49 -1.01
C ASN A 49 -11.84 5.53 -0.91
N SER A 50 -11.74 6.47 0.03
CA SER A 50 -12.71 7.57 0.17
C SER A 50 -12.74 8.44 -1.09
N VAL A 51 -11.57 8.83 -1.61
CA VAL A 51 -11.47 9.62 -2.85
C VAL A 51 -12.03 8.88 -4.06
N LEU A 52 -11.78 7.56 -4.17
CA LEU A 52 -12.34 6.73 -5.25
C LEU A 52 -13.87 6.62 -5.18
N VAL A 53 -14.45 6.54 -3.98
CA VAL A 53 -15.91 6.56 -3.81
C VAL A 53 -16.48 7.88 -4.32
N GLU A 54 -15.83 9.00 -4.00
CA GLU A 54 -16.29 10.32 -4.41
C GLU A 54 -16.20 10.53 -5.93
N ILE A 55 -15.08 10.13 -6.54
CA ILE A 55 -14.91 10.17 -8.00
C ILE A 55 -16.02 9.37 -8.69
N LYS A 56 -16.34 8.17 -8.19
CA LYS A 56 -17.42 7.34 -8.77
C LYS A 56 -18.78 8.03 -8.66
N ARG A 57 -19.06 8.69 -7.53
CA ARG A 57 -20.29 9.47 -7.33
C ARG A 57 -20.38 10.59 -8.35
N LEU A 58 -19.33 11.40 -8.48
CA LEU A 58 -19.26 12.51 -9.43
C LEU A 58 -19.39 12.05 -10.89
N MET A 59 -18.75 10.94 -11.26
CA MET A 59 -18.90 10.34 -12.60
C MET A 59 -20.35 9.93 -12.89
N SER A 60 -21.08 9.40 -11.91
CA SER A 60 -22.51 9.07 -12.08
C SER A 60 -23.37 10.32 -12.28
N VAL A 61 -23.06 11.41 -11.57
CA VAL A 61 -23.73 12.70 -11.73
C VAL A 61 -23.48 13.23 -13.14
N LEU A 62 -22.22 13.26 -13.57
CA LEU A 62 -21.82 13.71 -14.91
C LEU A 62 -22.54 12.93 -16.02
N ASN A 63 -22.63 11.60 -15.90
CA ASN A 63 -23.35 10.77 -16.85
C ASN A 63 -24.85 11.13 -16.95
N THR A 64 -25.46 11.47 -15.81
CA THR A 64 -26.86 11.92 -15.76
C THR A 64 -27.04 13.27 -16.44
N LEU A 65 -26.12 14.22 -16.20
CA LEU A 65 -26.13 15.53 -16.84
C LEU A 65 -25.98 15.42 -18.37
N HIS A 66 -25.05 14.59 -18.85
CA HIS A 66 -24.89 14.33 -20.29
C HIS A 66 -26.14 13.71 -20.93
N SER A 67 -26.76 12.74 -20.25
CA SER A 67 -28.01 12.12 -20.73
C SER A 67 -29.14 13.15 -20.82
N ASN A 68 -29.26 14.03 -19.81
CA ASN A 68 -30.27 15.08 -19.75
C ASN A 68 -30.04 16.23 -20.75
N ARG A 69 -28.79 16.44 -21.19
CA ARG A 69 -28.44 17.42 -22.22
C ARG A 69 -28.91 16.95 -23.60
N LEU A 70 -28.68 15.68 -23.94
CA LEU A 70 -29.11 15.10 -25.22
C LEU A 70 -30.63 15.17 -25.44
N GLY A 71 -31.42 15.15 -24.37
CA GLY A 71 -32.89 15.30 -24.42
C GLY A 71 -33.38 16.75 -24.58
N SER A 72 -32.52 17.75 -24.38
CA SER A 72 -32.88 19.17 -24.34
C SER A 72 -32.31 19.91 -25.54
N VAL A 73 -32.92 19.74 -26.72
CA VAL A 73 -32.39 20.28 -27.99
C VAL A 73 -32.49 21.82 -28.08
N PHE A 74 -33.41 22.48 -27.35
CA PHE A 74 -33.61 23.95 -27.41
C PHE A 74 -34.07 24.57 -26.08
N GLY A 75 -33.47 24.17 -24.95
CA GLY A 75 -33.79 24.75 -23.64
C GLY A 75 -32.99 26.02 -23.35
N ARG A 76 -33.64 27.05 -22.76
CA ARG A 76 -32.96 28.23 -22.17
C ARG A 76 -31.93 27.85 -21.09
N ASP A 77 -31.99 26.61 -20.60
CA ASP A 77 -31.14 26.08 -19.53
C ASP A 77 -29.88 25.36 -20.05
N LEU A 78 -29.62 25.38 -21.37
CA LEU A 78 -28.48 24.68 -21.96
C LEU A 78 -27.14 25.21 -21.44
N GLU A 79 -27.00 26.54 -21.34
CA GLU A 79 -25.80 27.20 -20.81
C GLU A 79 -25.57 26.87 -19.33
N SER A 80 -26.65 26.85 -18.53
CA SER A 80 -26.58 26.44 -17.13
C SER A 80 -26.13 24.98 -16.98
N LYS A 81 -26.63 24.08 -17.84
CA LYS A 81 -26.22 22.67 -17.82
C LYS A 81 -24.79 22.47 -18.28
N GLU A 82 -24.32 23.24 -19.26
CA GLU A 82 -22.93 23.19 -19.69
C GLU A 82 -21.99 23.66 -18.57
N SER A 83 -22.33 24.76 -17.89
CA SER A 83 -21.57 25.25 -16.74
C SER A 83 -21.51 24.23 -15.60
N GLU A 84 -22.61 23.52 -15.34
CA GLU A 84 -22.66 22.45 -14.34
C GLU A 84 -21.79 21.25 -14.75
N ILE A 85 -21.81 20.85 -16.02
CA ILE A 85 -20.94 19.80 -16.58
C ILE A 85 -19.46 20.17 -16.42
N GLU A 86 -19.09 21.41 -16.75
CA GLU A 86 -17.72 21.91 -16.61
C GLU A 86 -17.28 21.90 -15.15
N SER A 87 -18.15 22.37 -14.24
CA SER A 87 -17.87 22.39 -12.80
C SER A 87 -17.62 20.98 -12.25
N ILE A 88 -18.49 20.02 -12.55
CA ILE A 88 -18.33 18.62 -12.09
C ILE A 88 -17.08 17.98 -12.70
N THR A 89 -16.76 18.30 -13.95
CA THR A 89 -15.55 17.79 -14.61
C THR A 89 -14.28 18.32 -13.95
N ALA A 90 -14.27 19.60 -13.56
CA ALA A 90 -13.18 20.20 -12.79
C ALA A 90 -13.04 19.52 -11.42
N GLU A 91 -14.15 19.33 -10.70
CA GLU A 91 -14.17 18.66 -9.39
C GLU A 91 -13.60 17.24 -9.45
N ILE A 92 -14.00 16.45 -10.46
CA ILE A 92 -13.45 15.12 -10.72
C ILE A 92 -11.93 15.18 -10.90
N THR A 93 -11.45 16.12 -11.72
CA THR A 93 -10.03 16.29 -12.01
C THR A 93 -9.25 16.63 -10.74
N ASP A 94 -9.81 17.49 -9.89
CA ASP A 94 -9.21 17.87 -8.61
C ASP A 94 -9.20 16.71 -7.61
N CYS A 95 -10.25 15.89 -7.57
CA CYS A 95 -10.24 14.65 -6.77
C CYS A 95 -9.09 13.72 -7.18
N PHE A 96 -8.84 13.53 -8.48
CA PHE A 96 -7.72 12.73 -8.95
C PHE A 96 -6.34 13.32 -8.62
N ARG A 97 -6.22 14.65 -8.58
CA ARG A 97 -4.95 15.34 -8.26
C ARG A 97 -4.61 15.29 -6.78
N ASN A 98 -5.62 15.25 -5.93
CA ASN A 98 -5.48 15.30 -4.48
C ASN A 98 -5.57 13.92 -3.80
N ALA A 99 -5.68 12.84 -4.62
CA ALA A 99 -5.72 11.45 -4.18
C ALA A 99 -4.37 10.94 -3.66
#